data_AF-A0A059F264-F1
#
_entry.id   AF-A0A059F264-F1
#
_cell.length_a   1.000
_cell.length_b   1.000
_cell.length_c   1.000
_cell.angle_alpha   90.00
_cell.angle_beta   90.00
_cell.angle_gamma   90.00
#
_symmetry.space_group_name_H-M   'P 1'
#
loop_
_entity.id
_entity.type
_entity.pdbx_description
1 polymer ?
#
loop_
_entity_poly.entity_id
_entity_poly.type
_entity_poly.pdbx_seq_one_letter_code
_entity_poly.pdbx_strand_id
1 'polypeptide(L)'
;MPNVKKSKQLKKYFISLQKSFGFRSPYQLLVDSTFLSELNIYKHRLSNFISLFKSEPKIFISKCSYRIYSRNFKYKDDFRKHCEIRRCQHDKLSEEDCISNLIKVNNKYHYLLCTQNNALIDKFIDNKRVPILKVNKSIISFVNSNKEYDHKETNENIEENEINID
;
A
#
# COMPACT_ATOMS: atom_id res chain seq x y z
N MET A 1 3.59 -19.38 -9.83
CA MET A 1 4.92 -18.83 -9.42
C MET A 1 5.11 -17.37 -9.89
N PRO A 2 5.41 -16.40 -8.99
CA PRO A 2 5.77 -15.05 -9.42
C PRO A 2 7.05 -15.09 -10.27
N ASN A 3 7.10 -14.31 -11.35
CA ASN A 3 8.23 -14.28 -12.28
C ASN A 3 9.55 -13.99 -11.53
N VAL A 4 10.47 -14.96 -11.54
CA VAL A 4 11.74 -14.94 -10.77
C VAL A 4 12.56 -13.67 -11.03
N LYS A 5 12.52 -13.12 -12.26
CA LYS A 5 13.22 -11.87 -12.61
C LYS A 5 12.65 -10.68 -11.83
N LYS A 6 11.34 -10.63 -11.64
CA LYS A 6 10.63 -9.56 -10.92
C LYS A 6 10.88 -9.61 -9.41
N SER A 7 10.84 -10.80 -8.83
CA SER A 7 11.18 -11.01 -7.41
C SER A 7 12.61 -10.55 -7.09
N LYS A 8 13.58 -10.84 -7.98
CA LYS A 8 14.97 -10.35 -7.84
C LYS A 8 15.07 -8.82 -7.90
N GLN A 9 14.30 -8.17 -8.78
CA GLN A 9 14.29 -6.71 -8.90
C GLN A 9 13.70 -6.04 -7.66
N LEU A 10 12.57 -6.55 -7.16
CA LEU A 10 11.94 -6.05 -5.95
C LEU A 10 12.87 -6.20 -4.73
N LYS A 11 13.56 -7.35 -4.60
CA LYS A 11 14.56 -7.56 -3.55
C LYS A 11 15.70 -6.53 -3.63
N LYS A 12 16.22 -6.25 -4.83
CA LYS A 12 17.24 -5.21 -5.04
C LYS A 12 16.72 -3.82 -4.64
N TYR A 13 15.46 -3.52 -4.95
CA TYR A 13 14.84 -2.26 -4.60
C TYR A 13 14.76 -2.06 -3.08
N PHE A 14 14.28 -3.07 -2.33
CA PHE A 14 14.26 -3.01 -0.86
C PHE A 14 15.67 -2.88 -0.24
N ILE A 15 16.66 -3.61 -0.77
CA ILE A 15 18.06 -3.47 -0.33
C ILE A 15 18.54 -2.03 -0.54
N SER A 16 18.19 -1.40 -1.67
CA SER A 16 18.53 -0.01 -1.94
C SER A 16 17.87 0.97 -0.95
N LEU A 17 16.58 0.78 -0.65
CA LEU A 17 15.86 1.59 0.34
C LEU A 17 16.48 1.45 1.74
N GLN A 18 16.85 0.24 2.14
CA GLN A 18 17.51 -0.01 3.43
C GLN A 18 18.88 0.67 3.49
N LYS A 19 19.74 0.48 2.48
CA LYS A 19 21.11 1.02 2.47
C LYS A 19 21.15 2.55 2.32
N SER A 20 20.30 3.10 1.46
CA SER A 20 20.35 4.53 1.12
C SER A 20 19.56 5.40 2.09
N PHE A 21 18.45 4.87 2.62
CA PHE A 21 17.49 5.66 3.37
C PHE A 21 17.10 5.05 4.72
N GLY A 22 17.59 3.87 5.10
CA GLY A 22 17.39 3.32 6.44
C GLY A 22 16.04 2.62 6.68
N PHE A 23 15.30 2.29 5.62
CA PHE A 23 14.06 1.50 5.73
C PHE A 23 14.35 0.11 6.32
N ARG A 24 13.46 -0.37 7.20
CA ARG A 24 13.57 -1.68 7.86
C ARG A 24 12.20 -2.34 8.00
N SER A 25 12.20 -3.67 8.04
CA SER A 25 11.01 -4.45 8.39
C SER A 25 10.74 -4.35 9.91
N PRO A 26 9.47 -4.31 10.36
CA PRO A 26 8.25 -4.28 9.56
C PRO A 26 8.06 -2.94 8.85
N TYR A 27 7.81 -2.98 7.53
CA TYR A 27 7.63 -1.77 6.73
C TYR A 27 6.35 -1.04 7.13
N GLN A 28 6.39 0.29 7.09
CA GLN A 28 5.28 1.13 7.50
C GLN A 28 4.54 1.69 6.27
N LEU A 29 3.33 1.22 6.03
CA LEU A 29 2.50 1.68 4.91
C LEU A 29 1.61 2.82 5.40
N LEU A 30 1.62 3.94 4.70
CA LEU A 30 0.66 5.03 4.93
C LEU A 30 -0.37 5.00 3.81
N VAL A 31 -1.55 4.48 4.13
CA VAL A 31 -2.68 4.30 3.23
C VAL A 31 -3.60 5.52 3.31
N ASP A 32 -4.03 6.02 2.16
CA ASP A 32 -5.06 7.05 2.06
C ASP A 32 -6.45 6.47 1.71
N SER A 33 -7.46 7.34 1.65
CA SER A 33 -8.83 6.93 1.37
C SER A 33 -9.00 6.28 -0.01
N THR A 34 -8.25 6.76 -1.01
CA THR A 34 -8.33 6.27 -2.40
C THR A 34 -7.76 4.87 -2.54
N PHE A 35 -6.58 4.61 -1.97
CA PHE A 35 -5.95 3.30 -2.00
C PHE A 35 -6.74 2.27 -1.20
N LEU A 36 -7.26 2.65 -0.02
CA LEU A 36 -8.11 1.76 0.78
C LEU A 36 -9.41 1.39 0.03
N SER A 37 -9.96 2.32 -0.76
CA SER A 37 -11.12 2.02 -1.61
C SER A 37 -10.77 0.97 -2.65
N GLU A 38 -9.63 1.09 -3.32
CA GLU A 38 -9.27 0.14 -4.39
C GLU A 38 -8.88 -1.24 -3.86
N LEU A 39 -8.27 -1.30 -2.67
CA LEU A 39 -8.06 -2.58 -1.99
C LEU A 39 -9.38 -3.32 -1.79
N ASN A 40 -10.43 -2.61 -1.38
CA ASN A 40 -11.74 -3.18 -1.14
C ASN A 40 -12.49 -3.51 -2.45
N ILE A 41 -12.42 -2.65 -3.48
CA ILE A 41 -13.00 -2.92 -4.81
C ILE A 41 -12.45 -4.22 -5.38
N TYR A 42 -11.13 -4.42 -5.30
CA TYR A 42 -10.45 -5.60 -5.84
C TYR A 42 -10.25 -6.73 -4.83
N LYS A 43 -10.84 -6.62 -3.64
CA LYS A 43 -10.84 -7.66 -2.59
C LYS A 43 -9.44 -8.15 -2.21
N HIS A 44 -8.48 -7.22 -2.11
CA HIS A 44 -7.14 -7.52 -1.61
C HIS A 44 -7.21 -7.98 -0.16
N ARG A 45 -6.31 -8.89 0.20
CA ARG A 45 -6.15 -9.44 1.54
C ARG A 45 -4.78 -9.07 2.10
N LEU A 46 -4.63 -9.19 3.42
CA LEU A 46 -3.35 -8.94 4.09
C LEU A 46 -2.22 -9.85 3.55
N SER A 47 -2.57 -11.06 3.10
CA SER A 47 -1.64 -12.01 2.46
C SER A 47 -0.95 -11.44 1.22
N ASN A 48 -1.62 -10.58 0.44
CA ASN A 48 -1.03 -9.90 -0.71
C ASN A 48 0.19 -9.07 -0.29
N PHE A 49 0.06 -8.33 0.81
CA PHE A 49 1.14 -7.51 1.37
C PHE A 49 2.23 -8.36 2.03
N ILE A 50 1.86 -9.40 2.79
CA ILE A 50 2.83 -10.33 3.38
C ILE A 50 3.69 -10.98 2.28
N SER A 51 3.06 -11.38 1.16
CA SER A 51 3.77 -11.93 0.02
C SER A 51 4.73 -10.92 -0.62
N LEU A 52 4.33 -9.66 -0.73
CA LEU A 52 5.15 -8.56 -1.28
C LEU A 52 6.36 -8.24 -0.40
N PHE A 53 6.14 -8.08 0.91
CA PHE A 53 7.14 -7.61 1.87
C PHE A 53 7.92 -8.74 2.56
N LYS A 54 7.51 -10.00 2.36
CA LYS A 54 8.03 -11.20 3.06
C LYS A 54 7.99 -11.07 4.59
N SER A 55 7.13 -10.20 5.09
CA SER A 55 6.86 -9.90 6.49
C SER A 55 5.54 -9.15 6.56
N GLU A 56 4.85 -9.23 7.69
CA GLU A 56 3.64 -8.46 7.91
C GLU A 56 4.00 -6.97 8.11
N PRO A 57 3.51 -6.06 7.23
CA PRO A 57 3.79 -4.64 7.38
C PRO A 57 2.86 -3.99 8.42
N LYS A 58 3.29 -2.87 8.98
CA LYS A 58 2.43 -2.00 9.78
C LYS A 58 1.66 -1.07 8.85
N ILE A 59 0.33 -1.21 8.82
CA ILE A 59 -0.52 -0.42 7.94
C ILE A 59 -1.16 0.70 8.74
N PHE A 60 -0.94 1.93 8.31
CA PHE A 60 -1.47 3.14 8.94
C PHE A 60 -2.41 3.87 8.01
N ILE A 61 -3.48 4.43 8.57
CA ILE A 61 -4.36 5.38 7.89
C ILE A 61 -4.45 6.66 8.71
N SER A 62 -4.32 7.83 8.09
CA SER A 62 -4.44 9.10 8.82
C SER A 62 -5.87 9.30 9.35
N LYS A 63 -6.05 10.03 10.47
CA LYS A 63 -7.40 10.38 10.97
C LYS A 63 -8.24 11.11 9.90
N CYS A 64 -7.61 11.99 9.11
CA CYS A 64 -8.28 12.70 8.02
C CYS A 64 -8.75 11.74 6.92
N SER A 65 -7.86 10.86 6.45
CA SER A 65 -8.15 9.84 5.43
C SER A 65 -9.23 8.88 5.88
N TYR A 66 -9.12 8.40 7.12
CA TYR A 66 -10.10 7.51 7.73
C TYR A 66 -11.50 8.14 7.75
N ARG A 67 -11.59 9.42 8.13
CA ARG A 67 -12.87 10.16 8.15
C ARG A 67 -13.45 10.32 6.75
N ILE A 68 -12.63 10.60 5.74
CA ILE A 68 -13.07 10.72 4.34
C ILE A 68 -13.61 9.37 3.85
N TYR A 69 -12.81 8.31 4.01
CA TYR A 69 -13.18 6.95 3.62
C TYR A 69 -14.49 6.49 4.30
N SER A 70 -14.64 6.74 5.60
CA SER A 70 -15.78 6.27 6.39
C SER A 70 -17.12 6.89 5.98
N ARG A 71 -17.14 8.02 5.25
CA ARG A 71 -18.39 8.63 4.76
C ARG A 71 -19.09 7.82 3.68
N ASN A 72 -18.33 7.04 2.90
CA ASN A 72 -18.82 6.31 1.74
C ASN A 72 -18.57 4.80 1.85
N PHE A 73 -18.41 4.30 3.07
CA PHE A 73 -18.09 2.91 3.33
C PHE A 73 -19.28 1.97 3.02
N LYS A 74 -19.01 0.89 2.25
CA LYS A 74 -20.05 -0.03 1.74
C LYS A 74 -19.65 -1.51 1.72
N TYR A 75 -18.48 -1.89 2.24
CA TYR A 75 -17.94 -3.25 2.07
C TYR A 75 -18.13 -4.11 3.32
N LYS A 76 -18.64 -5.35 3.18
CA LYS A 76 -18.83 -6.25 4.34
C LYS A 76 -17.49 -6.70 4.96
N ASP A 77 -16.50 -7.00 4.12
CA ASP A 77 -15.15 -7.41 4.54
C ASP A 77 -14.15 -6.27 4.29
N ASP A 78 -14.19 -5.26 5.14
CA ASP A 78 -13.39 -4.04 4.98
C ASP A 78 -11.91 -4.26 5.34
N PHE A 79 -11.02 -3.97 4.40
CA PHE A 79 -9.58 -4.00 4.62
C PHE A 79 -9.12 -3.08 5.76
N ARG A 80 -9.87 -2.01 6.08
CA ARG A 80 -9.58 -1.05 7.15
C ARG A 80 -9.35 -1.68 8.52
N LYS A 81 -9.89 -2.87 8.77
CA LYS A 81 -9.66 -3.63 10.02
C LYS A 81 -8.18 -3.94 10.29
N HIS A 82 -7.35 -3.94 9.24
CA HIS A 82 -5.90 -4.15 9.33
C HIS A 82 -5.12 -2.84 9.50
N CYS A 83 -5.79 -1.69 9.49
CA CYS A 83 -5.16 -0.38 9.55
C CYS A 83 -5.20 0.21 10.97
N GLU A 84 -4.04 0.66 11.46
CA GLU A 84 -3.94 1.49 12.66
C GLU A 84 -4.19 2.97 12.31
N ILE A 85 -4.91 3.69 13.17
CA ILE A 85 -5.17 5.12 12.95
C ILE A 85 -3.94 5.94 13.36
N ARG A 86 -3.32 6.61 12.39
CA ARG A 86 -2.29 7.62 12.62
C ARG A 86 -2.94 8.96 12.96
N ARG A 87 -2.84 9.34 14.24
CA ARG A 87 -3.38 10.61 14.74
C ARG A 87 -2.69 11.81 14.08
N CYS A 88 -3.49 12.75 13.59
CA CYS A 88 -3.08 14.06 13.13
C CYS A 88 -3.93 15.15 13.83
N GLN A 89 -3.36 16.33 14.06
CA GLN A 89 -4.00 17.45 14.75
C GLN A 89 -4.62 18.42 13.73
N HIS A 90 -5.49 17.90 12.86
CA HIS A 90 -6.15 18.70 11.83
C HIS A 90 -7.67 18.58 11.96
N ASP A 91 -8.36 19.72 12.08
CA ASP A 91 -9.82 19.74 12.13
C ASP A 91 -10.41 19.74 10.71
N LYS A 92 -10.01 20.72 9.89
CA LYS A 92 -10.37 20.84 8.47
C LYS A 92 -9.11 21.04 7.63
N LEU A 93 -8.58 19.93 7.13
CA LEU A 93 -7.47 19.92 6.18
C LEU A 93 -7.80 18.94 5.07
N SER A 94 -7.34 19.22 3.85
CA SER A 94 -7.40 18.28 2.73
C SER A 94 -6.69 16.97 3.09
N GLU A 95 -7.02 15.89 2.39
CA GLU A 95 -6.33 14.62 2.59
C GLU A 95 -4.86 14.74 2.16
N GLU A 96 -4.64 15.41 1.03
CA GLU A 96 -3.36 15.60 0.39
C GLU A 96 -2.39 16.36 1.29
N ASP A 97 -2.85 17.46 1.91
CA ASP A 97 -2.03 18.23 2.84
C ASP A 97 -1.79 17.46 4.13
N CYS A 98 -2.77 16.68 4.61
CA CYS A 98 -2.58 15.84 5.80
C CYS A 98 -1.49 14.78 5.56
N ILE A 99 -1.54 14.07 4.44
CA ILE A 99 -0.52 13.09 4.06
C ILE A 99 0.83 13.78 3.87
N SER A 100 0.85 14.93 3.21
CA SER A 100 2.07 15.73 3.02
C SER A 100 2.71 16.13 4.35
N ASN A 101 1.90 16.55 5.33
CA ASN A 101 2.35 16.91 6.68
C ASN A 101 2.87 15.71 7.47
N LEU A 102 2.36 14.50 7.22
CA LEU A 102 2.82 13.27 7.88
C LEU A 102 4.16 12.78 7.33
N ILE A 103 4.31 12.76 6.01
CA ILE A 103 5.55 12.33 5.34
C ILE A 103 6.64 13.38 5.58
N LYS A 104 6.32 14.68 5.43
CA LYS A 104 7.29 15.80 5.45
C LYS A 104 8.39 15.62 4.39
N VAL A 105 9.29 16.60 4.28
CA VAL A 105 10.35 16.60 3.25
C VAL A 105 11.26 15.36 3.35
N ASN A 106 11.61 14.93 4.57
CA ASN A 106 12.62 13.90 4.79
C ASN A 106 12.06 12.48 5.01
N ASN A 107 10.74 12.29 5.05
CA ASN A 107 10.12 11.01 5.42
C ASN A 107 10.78 10.36 6.65
N LYS A 108 10.87 11.10 7.76
CA LYS A 108 11.57 10.66 8.99
C LYS A 108 11.07 9.31 9.51
N TYR A 109 9.79 9.01 9.29
CA TYR A 109 9.16 7.78 9.73
C TYR A 109 9.24 6.65 8.71
N HIS A 110 9.88 6.86 7.55
CA HIS A 110 10.07 5.83 6.52
C HIS A 110 8.74 5.22 6.07
N TYR A 111 7.73 6.07 5.84
CA TYR A 111 6.47 5.63 5.28
C TYR A 111 6.63 5.25 3.81
N LEU A 112 6.00 4.16 3.42
CA LEU A 112 5.70 3.86 2.03
C LEU A 112 4.30 4.42 1.78
N LEU A 113 4.19 5.36 0.84
CA LEU A 113 2.92 6.01 0.53
C LEU A 113 2.08 5.06 -0.35
N CYS A 114 0.89 4.71 0.11
CA CYS A 114 -0.06 3.89 -0.63
C CYS A 114 -1.24 4.78 -1.04
N THR A 115 -1.29 5.17 -2.31
CA THR A 115 -2.24 6.17 -2.83
C THR A 115 -2.64 5.87 -4.27
N GLN A 116 -3.86 6.23 -4.65
CA GLN A 116 -4.31 6.30 -6.04
C GLN A 116 -4.53 7.75 -6.50
N ASN A 117 -4.26 8.73 -5.62
CA ASN A 117 -4.40 10.14 -5.89
C ASN A 117 -3.20 10.65 -6.68
N ASN A 118 -3.43 11.05 -7.94
CA ASN A 118 -2.36 11.53 -8.82
C ASN A 118 -1.65 12.77 -8.28
N ALA A 119 -2.33 13.68 -7.58
CA ALA A 119 -1.68 14.86 -7.02
C ALA A 119 -0.64 14.49 -5.94
N LEU A 120 -0.90 13.46 -5.14
CA LEU A 120 0.07 12.94 -4.17
C LEU A 120 1.21 12.17 -4.87
N ILE A 121 0.89 11.42 -5.93
CA ILE A 121 1.90 10.72 -6.73
C ILE A 121 2.87 11.72 -7.34
N ASP A 122 2.36 12.68 -8.11
CA ASP A 122 3.15 13.70 -8.81
C ASP A 122 4.01 14.51 -7.84
N LYS A 123 3.50 14.78 -6.64
CA LYS A 123 4.24 15.49 -5.58
C LYS A 123 5.42 14.70 -5.02
N PHE A 124 5.33 13.37 -4.92
CA PHE A 124 6.32 12.55 -4.24
C PHE A 124 7.15 11.65 -5.18
N ILE A 125 6.80 11.54 -6.46
CA ILE A 125 7.40 10.58 -7.40
C ILE A 125 8.91 10.75 -7.56
N ASP A 126 9.40 11.99 -7.51
CA ASP A 126 10.83 12.30 -7.60
C ASP A 126 11.56 12.20 -6.26
N ASN A 127 10.82 12.11 -5.15
CA ASN A 127 11.40 11.96 -3.84
C ASN A 127 11.75 10.49 -3.56
N LYS A 128 13.02 10.14 -3.77
CA LYS A 128 13.56 8.78 -3.53
C LYS A 128 13.36 8.26 -2.10
N ARG A 129 13.08 9.15 -1.12
CA ARG A 129 12.79 8.77 0.27
C ARG A 129 11.33 8.38 0.48
N VAL A 130 10.47 8.50 -0.52
CA VAL A 130 9.03 8.19 -0.42
C VAL A 130 8.68 7.16 -1.48
N PRO A 131 8.89 5.85 -1.20
CA PRO A 131 8.38 4.79 -2.07
C PRO A 131 6.86 4.90 -2.16
N ILE A 132 6.33 4.78 -3.38
CA ILE A 132 4.89 4.89 -3.64
C ILE A 132 4.38 3.54 -4.12
N LEU A 133 3.26 3.07 -3.56
CA LEU A 133 2.53 1.91 -4.04
C LEU A 133 1.19 2.32 -4.64
N LYS A 134 0.83 1.64 -5.72
CA LYS A 134 -0.50 1.69 -6.35
C LYS A 134 -1.13 0.31 -6.40
N VAL A 135 -2.44 0.31 -6.54
CA VAL A 135 -3.24 -0.90 -6.80
C VAL A 135 -3.77 -0.82 -8.23
N ASN A 136 -3.64 -1.91 -8.99
CA ASN A 136 -4.28 -2.07 -10.28
C ASN A 136 -4.87 -3.48 -10.36
N LYS A 137 -6.20 -3.59 -10.22
CA LYS A 137 -6.90 -4.88 -10.14
C LYS A 137 -6.25 -5.76 -9.08
N SER A 138 -5.76 -6.94 -9.44
CA SER A 138 -5.12 -7.91 -8.55
C SER A 138 -3.63 -7.65 -8.27
N ILE A 139 -3.10 -6.48 -8.66
CA ILE A 139 -1.67 -6.18 -8.60
C ILE A 139 -1.43 -5.01 -7.66
N ILE A 140 -0.47 -5.18 -6.75
CA ILE A 140 0.11 -4.09 -5.97
C ILE A 140 1.52 -3.86 -6.51
N SER A 141 1.81 -2.63 -6.91
CA SER A 141 3.08 -2.30 -7.57
C SER A 141 3.69 -1.03 -7.01
N PHE A 142 5.03 -0.97 -7.05
CA PHE A 142 5.74 0.27 -6.75
C PHE A 142 5.78 1.16 -7.97
N VAL A 143 5.48 2.44 -7.76
CA VAL A 143 5.68 3.49 -8.74
C VAL A 143 7.07 4.08 -8.54
N ASN A 144 7.78 4.30 -9.63
CA ASN A 144 9.07 4.97 -9.64
C ASN A 144 9.15 5.83 -10.90
N SER A 145 9.79 6.99 -10.84
CA SER A 145 9.98 7.88 -11.99
C SER A 145 10.69 7.21 -13.18
N ASN A 146 11.29 6.03 -13.00
CA ASN A 146 11.99 5.33 -14.07
C ASN A 146 11.71 3.82 -14.26
N LYS A 147 10.98 3.11 -13.36
CA LYS A 147 10.58 1.67 -13.52
C LYS A 147 9.41 1.26 -12.61
N GLU A 148 8.35 0.68 -13.16
CA GLU A 148 7.31 0.00 -12.37
C GLU A 148 7.81 -1.37 -11.86
N TYR A 149 7.58 -1.67 -10.58
CA TYR A 149 7.84 -3.00 -10.01
C TYR A 149 6.52 -3.67 -9.61
N ASP A 150 5.98 -4.51 -10.48
CA ASP A 150 4.70 -5.21 -10.25
C ASP A 150 4.86 -6.52 -9.47
N HIS A 151 3.92 -6.77 -8.54
CA HIS A 151 3.70 -8.09 -7.95
C HIS A 151 2.34 -8.66 -8.37
N LYS A 152 2.34 -9.67 -9.26
CA LYS A 152 1.15 -10.46 -9.61
C LYS A 152 1.04 -11.66 -8.67
N GLU A 153 -0.15 -11.87 -8.10
CA GLU A 153 -0.52 -13.15 -7.49
C GLU A 153 -0.81 -14.19 -8.60
N THR A 154 -0.45 -15.46 -8.37
CA THR A 154 -0.94 -16.58 -9.20
C THR A 154 -2.15 -17.17 -8.50
N ASN A 155 -3.30 -17.14 -9.15
CA ASN A 155 -4.48 -17.89 -8.74
C ASN A 155 -4.21 -19.38 -8.94
N GLU A 156 -3.84 -20.08 -7.86
CA GLU A 156 -3.96 -21.52 -7.77
C GLU A 156 -4.82 -21.81 -6.52
N ASN A 157 -5.85 -22.63 -6.72
CA ASN A 157 -6.86 -23.14 -5.78
C ASN A 157 -8.17 -22.33 -5.69
N ILE A 158 -8.88 -22.27 -6.83
CA ILE A 158 -10.34 -22.40 -6.86
C ILE A 158 -10.64 -23.46 -7.91
N GLU A 159 -10.60 -24.73 -7.52
CA GLU A 159 -11.28 -25.87 -8.15
C GLU A 159 -10.83 -27.13 -7.41
N GLU A 160 -11.65 -27.54 -6.44
CA GLU A 160 -11.90 -28.91 -6.01
C GLU A 160 -12.71 -28.81 -4.71
N ASN A 161 -14.04 -28.76 -4.85
CA ASN A 161 -15.04 -29.36 -3.95
C ASN A 161 -16.47 -29.05 -4.42
N GLU A 162 -16.78 -29.51 -5.63
CA GLU A 162 -18.04 -30.19 -5.95
C GLU A 162 -17.54 -31.47 -6.64
N ILE A 163 -17.76 -32.71 -6.17
CA ILE A 163 -19.00 -33.48 -6.07
C ILE A 163 -18.68 -34.76 -5.29
N ASN A 164 -19.57 -35.17 -4.38
CA ASN A 164 -20.02 -36.56 -4.10
C ASN A 164 -21.08 -36.41 -2.99
N ILE A 165 -22.36 -36.28 -3.34
CA ILE A 165 -23.34 -37.39 -3.44
C ILE A 165 -23.17 -38.38 -2.28
N ASP A 166 -23.99 -38.18 -1.24
CA ASP A 166 -25.04 -39.12 -0.82
C ASP A 166 -26.22 -38.33 -0.23
#